data_AF-A0A7C3GVR5-F1
#
_entry.id   AF-A0A7C3GVR5-F1
#
_cell.length_a   1.000
_cell.length_b   1.000
_cell.length_c   1.000
_cell.angle_alpha   90.00
_cell.angle_beta   90.00
_cell.angle_gamma   90.00
#
_symmetry.space_group_name_H-M   'P 1'
#
loop_
_entity.id
_entity.type
_entity.pdbx_description
1 polymer ?
#
loop_
_entity_poly.entity_id
_entity_poly.type
_entity_poly.pdbx_seq_one_letter_code
_entity_poly.pdbx_strand_id
1 'polypeptide(L)'
;MRCLKFGWLLLVLLAPAVLYAGVYTSSIHGSPTYGVARDSIYNNYNVSRGNCLHCHEMHASVGGSEPAPTGGAPSPYGLFEFEEKVCFYCHGTNSHNVPPLSKDIEALFQKKYRHPVERSGLHKKPAFKETEADLRPPNRHSECVDCHNPHAVQRETHTMGSPPGNYTSPQDNNRVSGVLRGTFGVEPNWQAQDWTVPTTFTELRPDKNSPAGGAEREYQLCLKCHSYYGLGSAENTGTGVTTITGPSGVSLTDQALEFSPYNYSGHPVTVAADNRPGGYAPKALIDSSYGSRLKPPWDTHVGQQTMYCSDCHGEDAATEIKGPHGSDAKFMLVDGRTWPEAPSVCGGGLWTLSDIASSTCWQDHLLCAKCHVLYNNGFLNNVHRVGFHHGTPCVSCHMAVPHGSHASRLIVYRSDPAPYNYNGTTAKLDGFCKASSPDSYTVRNCYSPVSPCSRRHGWNNPGGCSSNQTSYDP
;
A
#
# COMPACT_ATOMS: atom_id res chain seq x y z
N MET A 1 -43.68 -14.28 -70.87
CA MET A 1 -42.51 -15.15 -70.60
C MET A 1 -41.25 -14.29 -70.55
N ARG A 2 -40.67 -14.09 -69.36
CA ARG A 2 -39.22 -14.06 -69.06
C ARG A 2 -39.01 -13.43 -67.69
N CYS A 3 -38.85 -14.31 -66.70
CA CYS A 3 -38.23 -14.01 -65.42
C CYS A 3 -36.77 -13.60 -65.66
N LEU A 4 -36.35 -12.43 -65.18
CA LEU A 4 -34.93 -12.11 -65.02
C LEU A 4 -34.69 -11.40 -63.68
N LYS A 5 -34.34 -12.22 -62.69
CA LYS A 5 -33.24 -12.05 -61.73
C LYS A 5 -33.00 -10.63 -61.18
N PHE A 6 -33.74 -10.25 -60.13
CA PHE A 6 -33.22 -9.40 -59.06
C PHE A 6 -32.78 -10.31 -57.92
N GLY A 7 -31.49 -10.58 -57.82
CA GLY A 7 -30.96 -11.52 -56.84
C GLY A 7 -29.51 -11.22 -56.52
N TRP A 8 -29.21 -9.98 -56.13
CA TRP A 8 -27.91 -9.59 -55.59
C TRP A 8 -28.06 -8.29 -54.79
N LEU A 9 -28.74 -8.33 -53.62
CA LEU A 9 -28.55 -7.30 -52.58
C LEU A 9 -29.23 -7.72 -51.26
N LEU A 10 -28.67 -8.70 -50.54
CA LEU A 10 -28.72 -8.77 -49.07
C LEU A 10 -27.89 -9.98 -48.60
N LEU A 11 -26.56 -9.85 -48.64
CA LEU A 11 -25.65 -10.78 -47.97
C LEU A 11 -24.62 -10.00 -47.16
N VAL A 12 -25.12 -9.00 -46.43
CA VAL A 12 -24.40 -8.34 -45.34
C VAL A 12 -25.21 -8.63 -44.09
N LEU A 13 -24.97 -9.75 -43.44
CA LEU A 13 -25.36 -10.00 -42.05
C LEU A 13 -24.76 -11.34 -41.60
N LEU A 14 -24.12 -11.31 -40.43
CA LEU A 14 -23.57 -12.44 -39.68
C LEU A 14 -22.15 -12.90 -40.05
N ALA A 15 -21.20 -11.97 -40.16
CA ALA A 15 -19.91 -12.29 -39.55
C ALA A 15 -20.15 -12.26 -38.03
N PRO A 16 -19.90 -13.35 -37.27
CA PRO A 16 -19.89 -13.25 -35.82
C PRO A 16 -18.77 -12.25 -35.50
N ALA A 17 -19.15 -11.04 -35.11
CA ALA A 17 -18.27 -10.24 -34.29
C ALA A 17 -18.03 -11.12 -33.07
N VAL A 18 -16.85 -11.73 -33.00
CA VAL A 18 -16.39 -12.33 -31.76
C VAL A 18 -16.36 -11.17 -30.78
N LEU A 19 -17.44 -11.04 -30.00
CA LEU A 19 -17.49 -10.16 -28.84
C LEU A 19 -16.42 -10.71 -27.90
N TYR A 20 -15.21 -10.23 -28.08
CA TYR A 20 -14.10 -10.49 -27.18
C TYR A 20 -14.59 -9.99 -25.82
N ALA A 21 -14.90 -10.90 -24.90
CA ALA A 21 -15.06 -10.59 -23.48
C ALA A 21 -13.74 -10.11 -22.85
N GLY A 22 -12.75 -9.72 -23.68
CA GLY A 22 -11.40 -9.38 -23.27
C GLY A 22 -10.77 -10.50 -22.45
N VAL A 23 -10.24 -10.11 -21.30
CA VAL A 23 -9.64 -10.99 -20.28
C VAL A 23 -10.65 -11.51 -19.26
N TYR A 24 -11.94 -11.22 -19.42
CA TYR A 24 -12.96 -11.62 -18.43
C TYR A 24 -13.04 -13.12 -18.24
N THR A 25 -13.06 -13.90 -19.32
CA THR A 25 -13.18 -15.37 -19.23
C THR A 25 -11.95 -16.04 -18.61
N SER A 26 -10.83 -15.34 -18.51
CA SER A 26 -9.63 -15.78 -17.78
C SER A 26 -9.51 -15.18 -16.36
N SER A 27 -10.41 -14.27 -15.98
CA SER A 27 -10.51 -13.75 -14.62
C SER A 27 -11.17 -14.76 -13.67
N ILE A 28 -11.04 -14.53 -12.36
CA ILE A 28 -11.73 -15.38 -11.39
C ILE A 28 -13.25 -15.27 -11.53
N HIS A 29 -13.78 -14.12 -11.95
CA HIS A 29 -15.21 -13.88 -12.04
C HIS A 29 -15.83 -14.47 -13.32
N GLY A 30 -15.12 -14.47 -14.45
CA GLY A 30 -15.63 -14.99 -15.73
C GLY A 30 -15.42 -16.49 -15.94
N SER A 31 -14.87 -17.20 -14.95
CA SER A 31 -14.65 -18.65 -15.07
C SER A 31 -15.96 -19.45 -15.04
N PRO A 32 -16.19 -20.39 -15.96
CA PRO A 32 -17.36 -21.27 -15.93
C PRO A 32 -17.33 -22.27 -14.76
N THR A 33 -16.17 -22.49 -14.14
CA THR A 33 -15.99 -23.48 -13.07
C THR A 33 -16.18 -22.88 -11.69
N TYR A 34 -15.67 -21.68 -11.47
CA TYR A 34 -15.61 -21.05 -10.14
C TYR A 34 -15.88 -19.54 -10.15
N GLY A 35 -16.29 -18.98 -11.30
CA GLY A 35 -16.70 -17.59 -11.41
C GLY A 35 -18.00 -17.27 -10.70
N VAL A 36 -18.43 -16.02 -10.91
CA VAL A 36 -19.62 -15.49 -10.26
C VAL A 36 -20.85 -16.29 -10.69
N ALA A 37 -21.67 -16.68 -9.72
CA ALA A 37 -22.95 -17.31 -9.93
C ALA A 37 -23.95 -16.76 -8.90
N ARG A 38 -24.57 -15.64 -9.24
CA ARG A 38 -25.54 -14.98 -8.38
C ARG A 38 -26.77 -15.88 -8.23
N ASP A 39 -27.12 -16.26 -7.01
CA ASP A 39 -28.17 -17.22 -6.69
C ASP A 39 -29.50 -16.96 -7.42
N SER A 40 -29.94 -15.70 -7.43
CA SER A 40 -31.20 -15.25 -8.00
C SER A 40 -31.26 -15.39 -9.51
N ILE A 41 -30.11 -15.35 -10.19
CA ILE A 41 -30.01 -15.51 -11.64
C ILE A 41 -29.70 -16.97 -12.01
N TYR A 42 -28.70 -17.56 -11.34
CA TYR A 42 -28.24 -18.91 -11.60
C TYR A 42 -29.36 -19.95 -11.44
N ASN A 43 -30.12 -19.87 -10.33
CA ASN A 43 -31.16 -20.86 -10.03
C ASN A 43 -32.47 -20.62 -10.78
N ASN A 44 -32.87 -19.35 -10.98
CA ASN A 44 -34.22 -19.02 -11.46
C ASN A 44 -34.28 -18.80 -12.98
N TYR A 45 -33.16 -18.47 -13.63
CA TYR A 45 -33.11 -18.13 -15.05
C TYR A 45 -32.12 -18.98 -15.85
N ASN A 46 -31.48 -19.97 -15.21
CA ASN A 46 -30.53 -20.89 -15.83
C ASN A 46 -29.37 -20.17 -16.55
N VAL A 47 -28.89 -19.06 -15.98
CA VAL A 47 -27.73 -18.34 -16.50
C VAL A 47 -26.45 -18.99 -16.00
N SER A 48 -25.59 -19.41 -16.93
CA SER A 48 -24.32 -20.07 -16.64
C SER A 48 -23.44 -19.25 -15.69
N ARG A 49 -22.66 -19.94 -14.84
CA ARG A 49 -21.60 -19.34 -14.03
C ARG A 49 -20.62 -18.54 -14.92
N GLY A 50 -20.14 -17.41 -14.41
CA GLY A 50 -19.18 -16.55 -15.10
C GLY A 50 -19.77 -15.78 -16.27
N ASN A 51 -21.10 -15.73 -16.39
CA ASN A 51 -21.77 -14.91 -17.39
C ASN A 51 -21.88 -13.45 -16.92
N CYS A 52 -21.75 -12.50 -17.86
CA CYS A 52 -21.85 -11.06 -17.60
C CYS A 52 -23.14 -10.66 -16.87
N LEU A 53 -24.24 -11.37 -17.09
CA LEU A 53 -25.54 -11.08 -16.47
C LEU A 53 -25.54 -11.17 -14.93
N HIS A 54 -24.56 -11.84 -14.32
CA HIS A 54 -24.45 -11.88 -12.86
C HIS A 54 -24.09 -10.52 -12.24
N CYS A 55 -23.46 -9.63 -13.01
CA CYS A 55 -23.12 -8.27 -12.57
C CYS A 55 -23.83 -7.19 -13.39
N HIS A 56 -24.16 -7.47 -14.65
CA HIS A 56 -24.74 -6.52 -15.60
C HIS A 56 -26.14 -6.95 -16.03
N GLU A 57 -27.16 -6.42 -15.35
CA GLU A 57 -28.55 -6.63 -15.73
C GLU A 57 -28.95 -5.69 -16.87
N MET A 58 -29.33 -6.26 -18.01
CA MET A 58 -29.87 -5.48 -19.11
C MET A 58 -31.28 -4.99 -18.73
N HIS A 59 -31.47 -3.68 -18.62
CA HIS A 59 -32.76 -3.05 -18.31
C HIS A 59 -33.42 -3.56 -17.02
N ALA A 60 -32.63 -3.97 -16.02
CA ALA A 60 -33.14 -4.59 -14.80
C ALA A 60 -34.11 -5.76 -15.07
N SER A 61 -33.87 -6.54 -16.14
CA SER A 61 -34.76 -7.62 -16.56
C SER A 61 -33.99 -8.83 -17.09
N VAL A 62 -34.29 -9.99 -16.52
CA VAL A 62 -33.88 -11.30 -17.05
C VAL A 62 -35.15 -12.13 -17.24
N GLY A 63 -35.33 -12.68 -18.44
CA GLY A 63 -36.53 -13.46 -18.76
C GLY A 63 -37.86 -12.68 -18.62
N GLY A 64 -37.84 -11.34 -18.72
CA GLY A 64 -39.04 -10.50 -18.59
C GLY A 64 -39.37 -10.07 -17.15
N SER A 65 -38.51 -10.36 -16.18
CA SER A 65 -38.71 -10.00 -14.77
C SER A 65 -37.42 -9.48 -14.15
N GLU A 66 -37.53 -8.56 -13.18
CA GLU A 66 -36.39 -8.09 -12.38
C GLU A 66 -35.94 -9.23 -11.44
N PRO A 67 -34.70 -9.72 -11.54
CA PRO A 67 -34.20 -10.70 -10.58
C PRO A 67 -34.00 -10.05 -9.22
N ALA A 68 -34.03 -10.86 -8.14
CA ALA A 68 -33.69 -10.35 -6.82
C ALA A 68 -32.23 -9.83 -6.77
N PRO A 69 -31.94 -8.76 -6.00
CA PRO A 69 -32.91 -7.95 -5.23
C PRO A 69 -33.77 -7.04 -6.12
N THR A 70 -35.10 -7.10 -5.95
CA THR A 70 -36.05 -6.29 -6.72
C THR A 70 -36.24 -4.91 -6.09
N GLY A 71 -36.14 -3.85 -6.87
CA GLY A 71 -36.16 -2.47 -6.37
C GLY A 71 -37.24 -1.57 -6.96
N GLY A 72 -37.83 -1.93 -8.11
CA GLY A 72 -38.79 -1.06 -8.81
C GLY A 72 -38.22 0.30 -9.27
N ALA A 73 -36.89 0.42 -9.25
CA ALA A 73 -36.07 1.56 -9.67
C ALA A 73 -34.90 1.00 -10.50
N PRO A 74 -34.05 1.83 -11.15
CA PRO A 74 -32.86 1.31 -11.82
C PRO A 74 -32.03 0.43 -10.88
N SER A 75 -31.92 -0.85 -11.23
CA SER A 75 -31.17 -1.85 -10.46
C SER A 75 -29.71 -1.41 -10.28
N PRO A 76 -29.09 -1.56 -9.08
CA PRO A 76 -27.65 -1.38 -8.90
C PRO A 76 -26.81 -2.21 -9.87
N TYR A 77 -27.34 -3.33 -10.37
CA TYR A 77 -26.69 -4.16 -11.38
C TYR A 77 -26.83 -3.63 -12.82
N GLY A 78 -27.65 -2.59 -13.00
CA GLY A 78 -27.73 -1.80 -14.23
C GLY A 78 -26.95 -0.47 -14.16
N LEU A 79 -26.55 -0.04 -12.96
CA LEU A 79 -25.89 1.24 -12.71
C LEU A 79 -24.51 1.03 -12.07
N PHE A 80 -23.45 1.48 -12.73
CA PHE A 80 -22.11 1.54 -12.14
C PHE A 80 -22.01 2.49 -10.93
N GLU A 81 -23.04 3.31 -10.69
CA GLU A 81 -23.10 4.31 -9.61
C GLU A 81 -23.17 3.71 -8.18
N PHE A 82 -23.48 2.42 -8.06
CA PHE A 82 -23.64 1.69 -6.78
C PHE A 82 -22.89 0.36 -6.80
N GLU A 83 -21.64 0.36 -7.23
CA GLU A 83 -20.87 -0.86 -7.41
C GLU A 83 -20.62 -1.65 -6.12
N GLU A 84 -20.51 -0.97 -4.99
CA GLU A 84 -20.27 -1.59 -3.69
C GLU A 84 -21.41 -2.54 -3.33
N LYS A 85 -22.65 -2.22 -3.73
CA LYS A 85 -23.81 -3.09 -3.54
C LYS A 85 -23.72 -4.35 -4.40
N VAL A 86 -23.21 -4.22 -5.63
CA VAL A 86 -22.98 -5.36 -6.53
C VAL A 86 -21.91 -6.29 -5.94
N CYS A 87 -20.82 -5.71 -5.45
CA CYS A 87 -19.72 -6.45 -4.84
C CYS A 87 -20.16 -7.14 -3.53
N PHE A 88 -20.77 -6.42 -2.59
CA PHE A 88 -21.19 -6.96 -1.29
C PHE A 88 -22.32 -7.97 -1.38
N TYR A 89 -23.13 -7.99 -2.44
CA TYR A 89 -24.10 -9.07 -2.61
C TYR A 89 -23.44 -10.45 -2.67
N CYS A 90 -22.26 -10.54 -3.29
CA CYS A 90 -21.47 -11.77 -3.28
C CYS A 90 -20.44 -11.79 -2.13
N HIS A 91 -19.84 -10.65 -1.81
CA HIS A 91 -18.72 -10.53 -0.86
C HIS A 91 -19.11 -9.95 0.51
N GLY A 92 -20.38 -10.02 0.89
CA GLY A 92 -20.86 -9.61 2.21
C GLY A 92 -21.01 -10.80 3.16
N THR A 93 -21.47 -10.51 4.37
CA THR A 93 -21.69 -11.51 5.43
C THR A 93 -22.61 -12.64 5.00
N ASN A 94 -23.62 -12.32 4.19
CA ASN A 94 -24.46 -13.31 3.53
C ASN A 94 -24.09 -13.37 2.05
N SER A 95 -23.19 -14.28 1.69
CA SER A 95 -22.82 -14.47 0.29
C SER A 95 -23.95 -15.10 -0.52
N HIS A 96 -24.40 -14.39 -1.55
CA HIS A 96 -25.38 -14.88 -2.52
C HIS A 96 -24.74 -15.50 -3.78
N ASN A 97 -23.46 -15.90 -3.68
CA ASN A 97 -22.82 -16.71 -4.70
C ASN A 97 -23.22 -18.19 -4.51
N VAL A 98 -23.35 -18.95 -5.59
CA VAL A 98 -23.66 -20.39 -5.53
C VAL A 98 -22.44 -21.16 -6.01
N PRO A 99 -21.82 -22.06 -5.23
CA PRO A 99 -21.92 -22.11 -3.76
C PRO A 99 -21.34 -20.83 -3.14
N PRO A 100 -21.66 -20.53 -1.86
CA PRO A 100 -21.25 -19.30 -1.17
C PRO A 100 -19.75 -19.35 -0.80
N LEU A 101 -18.90 -19.29 -1.82
CA LEU A 101 -17.45 -19.39 -1.70
C LEU A 101 -16.76 -18.03 -1.60
N SER A 102 -17.52 -16.94 -1.68
CA SER A 102 -16.97 -15.60 -1.64
C SER A 102 -16.65 -15.20 -0.21
N LYS A 103 -15.50 -14.53 -0.02
CA LYS A 103 -15.07 -14.01 1.27
C LYS A 103 -15.91 -12.78 1.65
N ASP A 104 -16.26 -12.68 2.94
CA ASP A 104 -16.95 -11.52 3.52
C ASP A 104 -15.95 -10.37 3.69
N ILE A 105 -15.87 -9.50 2.68
CA ILE A 105 -15.07 -8.29 2.72
C ILE A 105 -15.81 -7.11 3.36
N GLU A 106 -17.15 -7.14 3.32
CA GLU A 106 -17.99 -6.08 3.86
C GLU A 106 -17.73 -5.86 5.35
N ALA A 107 -17.51 -6.95 6.11
CA ALA A 107 -17.15 -6.88 7.52
C ALA A 107 -15.87 -6.08 7.79
N LEU A 108 -14.88 -6.12 6.90
CA LEU A 108 -13.65 -5.33 7.07
C LEU A 108 -13.90 -3.82 6.92
N PHE A 109 -14.85 -3.44 6.07
CA PHE A 109 -15.25 -2.04 5.89
C PHE A 109 -16.17 -1.52 7.01
N GLN A 110 -16.50 -2.33 8.01
CA GLN A 110 -17.12 -1.86 9.26
C GLN A 110 -16.10 -1.45 10.33
N LYS A 111 -14.82 -1.78 10.13
CA LYS A 111 -13.75 -1.48 11.09
C LYS A 111 -13.44 0.02 11.16
N LYS A 112 -12.84 0.42 12.29
CA LYS A 112 -12.60 1.84 12.61
C LYS A 112 -11.70 2.55 11.60
N TYR A 113 -10.60 1.92 11.23
CA TYR A 113 -9.65 2.46 10.24
C TYR A 113 -9.80 1.66 8.96
N ARG A 114 -10.18 2.31 7.86
CA ARG A 114 -10.47 1.65 6.59
C ARG A 114 -10.33 2.61 5.41
N HIS A 115 -10.27 2.06 4.21
CA HIS A 115 -10.53 2.86 3.01
C HIS A 115 -12.04 3.17 2.87
N PRO A 116 -12.40 4.40 2.49
CA PRO A 116 -13.80 4.85 2.46
C PRO A 116 -14.55 4.41 1.18
N VAL A 117 -14.78 3.11 1.02
CA VAL A 117 -15.52 2.51 -0.13
C VAL A 117 -17.02 2.70 -0.08
N GLU A 118 -17.54 3.24 1.03
CA GLU A 118 -18.97 3.54 1.19
C GLU A 118 -19.45 4.80 0.43
N ARG A 119 -18.55 5.50 -0.27
CA ARG A 119 -18.93 6.69 -1.05
C ARG A 119 -19.49 6.23 -2.40
N SER A 120 -20.79 6.36 -2.59
CA SER A 120 -21.46 6.07 -3.87
C SER A 120 -21.55 7.32 -4.76
N GLY A 121 -21.76 7.13 -6.07
CA GLY A 121 -22.11 8.23 -6.98
C GLY A 121 -20.95 9.01 -7.57
N LEU A 122 -19.70 8.59 -7.34
CA LEU A 122 -18.51 9.30 -7.79
C LEU A 122 -17.90 8.69 -9.06
N HIS A 123 -18.02 7.37 -9.26
CA HIS A 123 -17.72 6.70 -10.54
C HIS A 123 -18.77 7.02 -11.63
N LYS A 124 -18.77 8.25 -12.12
CA LYS A 124 -19.64 8.72 -13.24
C LYS A 124 -19.16 8.24 -14.61
N LYS A 125 -18.00 7.60 -14.64
CA LYS A 125 -17.37 6.97 -15.79
C LYS A 125 -16.63 5.73 -15.31
N PRO A 126 -16.36 4.75 -16.19
CA PRO A 126 -15.60 3.58 -15.78
C PRO A 126 -14.24 3.98 -15.18
N ALA A 127 -13.83 3.35 -14.08
CA ALA A 127 -12.59 3.63 -13.35
C ALA A 127 -11.35 3.78 -14.24
N PHE A 128 -11.21 2.95 -15.28
CA PHE A 128 -10.10 3.03 -16.22
C PHE A 128 -10.07 4.32 -17.08
N LYS A 129 -11.12 5.14 -17.02
CA LYS A 129 -11.24 6.47 -17.66
C LYS A 129 -11.24 7.62 -16.66
N GLU A 130 -11.21 7.36 -15.37
CA GLU A 130 -10.99 8.39 -14.37
C GLU A 130 -9.60 8.96 -14.49
N THR A 131 -9.49 10.26 -14.37
CA THR A 131 -8.24 11.02 -14.44
C THR A 131 -7.94 11.59 -13.07
N GLU A 132 -6.77 12.21 -12.97
CA GLU A 132 -6.33 12.95 -11.80
C GLU A 132 -7.41 13.92 -11.26
N ALA A 133 -8.20 14.56 -12.13
CA ALA A 133 -9.23 15.51 -11.74
C ALA A 133 -10.43 14.86 -11.01
N ASP A 134 -10.67 13.57 -11.23
CA ASP A 134 -11.77 12.83 -10.59
C ASP A 134 -11.35 12.30 -9.21
N LEU A 135 -10.04 12.10 -8.99
CA LEU A 135 -9.49 11.54 -7.74
C LEU A 135 -8.96 12.61 -6.76
N ARG A 136 -8.90 13.87 -7.19
CA ARG A 136 -8.48 15.01 -6.35
C ARG A 136 -9.65 15.68 -5.62
N PRO A 137 -9.40 16.45 -4.55
CA PRO A 137 -10.42 17.31 -3.94
C PRO A 137 -11.14 18.19 -4.98
N PRO A 138 -12.47 18.36 -4.89
CA PRO A 138 -13.36 17.85 -3.83
C PRO A 138 -13.84 16.41 -4.02
N ASN A 139 -13.49 15.74 -5.12
CA ASN A 139 -14.04 14.44 -5.54
C ASN A 139 -13.27 13.23 -5.00
N ARG A 140 -12.34 13.42 -4.06
CA ARG A 140 -11.53 12.32 -3.52
C ARG A 140 -12.40 11.18 -3.00
N HIS A 141 -12.12 9.98 -3.48
CA HIS A 141 -12.81 8.76 -3.09
C HIS A 141 -11.89 7.54 -3.26
N SER A 142 -12.42 6.39 -2.90
CA SER A 142 -11.86 5.08 -3.20
C SER A 142 -13.04 4.11 -3.19
N GLU A 143 -13.37 3.50 -4.30
CA GLU A 143 -14.37 2.44 -4.44
C GLU A 143 -13.68 1.09 -4.76
N CYS A 144 -14.45 0.02 -4.94
CA CYS A 144 -13.90 -1.31 -5.19
C CYS A 144 -13.10 -1.35 -6.51
N VAL A 145 -13.61 -0.70 -7.56
CA VAL A 145 -12.98 -0.69 -8.89
C VAL A 145 -11.79 0.22 -9.03
N ASP A 146 -11.57 1.12 -8.09
CA ASP A 146 -10.34 1.92 -8.03
C ASP A 146 -9.12 1.04 -7.78
N CYS A 147 -9.32 -0.08 -7.07
CA CYS A 147 -8.28 -1.03 -6.70
C CYS A 147 -8.35 -2.32 -7.54
N HIS A 148 -9.56 -2.80 -7.83
CA HIS A 148 -9.78 -4.07 -8.51
C HIS A 148 -10.38 -3.89 -9.90
N ASN A 149 -10.00 -4.72 -10.87
CA ASN A 149 -10.73 -4.79 -12.13
C ASN A 149 -11.51 -6.10 -12.19
N PRO A 150 -12.84 -6.11 -11.98
CA PRO A 150 -13.63 -7.34 -11.94
C PRO A 150 -13.58 -8.15 -13.25
N HIS A 151 -13.09 -7.55 -14.34
CA HIS A 151 -12.86 -8.23 -15.62
C HIS A 151 -11.46 -8.84 -15.76
N ALA A 152 -10.52 -8.59 -14.85
CA ALA A 152 -9.12 -9.01 -14.99
C ALA A 152 -8.53 -9.65 -13.73
N VAL A 153 -9.20 -9.59 -12.57
CA VAL A 153 -8.64 -10.15 -11.31
C VAL A 153 -8.37 -11.65 -11.43
N GLN A 154 -7.28 -12.09 -10.81
CA GLN A 154 -6.84 -13.49 -10.71
C GLN A 154 -6.68 -13.90 -9.23
N ARG A 155 -6.47 -15.19 -8.93
CA ARG A 155 -6.48 -15.71 -7.55
C ARG A 155 -5.21 -15.40 -6.77
N GLU A 156 -4.12 -15.10 -7.46
CA GLU A 156 -2.78 -15.04 -6.89
C GLU A 156 -2.60 -13.76 -6.07
N THR A 157 -2.26 -13.93 -4.79
CA THR A 157 -1.78 -12.84 -3.92
C THR A 157 -0.25 -12.77 -3.97
N HIS A 158 0.34 -11.64 -3.59
CA HIS A 158 1.79 -11.63 -3.36
C HIS A 158 2.15 -12.55 -2.18
N THR A 159 3.42 -12.96 -2.14
CA THR A 159 3.98 -13.68 -1.00
C THR A 159 4.98 -12.78 -0.31
N MET A 160 4.80 -12.55 1.00
CA MET A 160 5.67 -11.68 1.79
C MET A 160 7.13 -12.13 1.70
N GLY A 161 8.05 -11.18 1.54
CA GLY A 161 9.49 -11.43 1.37
C GLY A 161 9.85 -12.45 0.29
N SER A 162 8.88 -12.83 -0.56
CA SER A 162 9.20 -13.61 -1.74
C SER A 162 9.71 -12.64 -2.80
N PRO A 163 10.94 -12.86 -3.26
CA PRO A 163 11.48 -12.15 -4.37
C PRO A 163 10.63 -12.49 -5.59
N PRO A 164 10.31 -11.50 -6.42
CA PRO A 164 9.81 -11.80 -7.75
C PRO A 164 10.94 -12.54 -8.48
N GLY A 165 10.60 -13.58 -9.24
CA GLY A 165 11.48 -14.72 -9.61
C GLY A 165 12.86 -14.47 -10.24
N ASN A 166 13.33 -13.22 -10.34
CA ASN A 166 14.71 -12.87 -10.65
C ASN A 166 15.21 -11.64 -9.85
N TYR A 167 16.03 -11.89 -8.83
CA TYR A 167 16.66 -10.91 -7.93
C TYR A 167 17.56 -9.87 -8.60
N THR A 168 18.03 -10.16 -9.82
CA THR A 168 18.97 -9.30 -10.54
C THR A 168 18.29 -8.25 -11.40
N SER A 169 16.96 -8.28 -11.46
CA SER A 169 16.12 -7.43 -12.31
C SER A 169 15.27 -6.50 -11.43
N PRO A 170 15.69 -5.24 -11.21
CA PRO A 170 14.89 -4.26 -10.45
C PRO A 170 13.46 -4.09 -10.98
N GLN A 171 13.21 -4.44 -12.25
CA GLN A 171 11.91 -4.41 -12.89
C GLN A 171 10.91 -5.39 -12.26
N ASP A 172 11.41 -6.44 -11.62
CA ASP A 172 10.58 -7.49 -11.04
C ASP A 172 10.05 -7.11 -9.64
N ASN A 173 10.65 -6.14 -8.97
CA ASN A 173 10.33 -5.71 -7.62
C ASN A 173 8.90 -5.17 -7.43
N ASN A 174 8.29 -5.47 -6.28
CA ASN A 174 6.94 -5.03 -5.88
C ASN A 174 5.83 -5.36 -6.90
N ARG A 175 5.99 -6.42 -7.72
CA ARG A 175 5.06 -6.79 -8.80
C ARG A 175 3.61 -6.89 -8.33
N VAL A 176 2.71 -6.25 -9.08
CA VAL A 176 1.27 -6.30 -8.83
C VAL A 176 0.78 -7.76 -8.74
N SER A 177 -0.06 -8.04 -7.75
CA SER A 177 -0.65 -9.36 -7.56
C SER A 177 -1.80 -9.62 -8.55
N GLY A 178 -2.19 -10.89 -8.70
CA GLY A 178 -3.30 -11.29 -9.57
C GLY A 178 -4.61 -10.58 -9.22
N VAL A 179 -4.87 -10.35 -7.93
CA VAL A 179 -6.09 -9.69 -7.45
C VAL A 179 -6.19 -8.21 -7.83
N LEU A 180 -5.08 -7.55 -8.18
CA LEU A 180 -4.99 -6.14 -8.57
C LEU A 180 -4.77 -5.95 -10.09
N ARG A 181 -4.77 -7.03 -10.88
CA ARG A 181 -4.55 -6.95 -12.33
C ARG A 181 -5.61 -6.12 -13.04
N GLY A 182 -5.21 -5.42 -14.09
CA GLY A 182 -6.12 -4.65 -14.94
C GLY A 182 -6.59 -3.32 -14.34
N THR A 183 -6.12 -2.93 -13.14
CA THR A 183 -6.36 -1.59 -12.60
C THR A 183 -5.29 -0.62 -13.10
N PHE A 184 -5.63 0.66 -13.26
CA PHE A 184 -4.62 1.66 -13.58
C PHE A 184 -3.80 2.04 -12.34
N GLY A 185 -2.56 2.45 -12.54
CA GLY A 185 -1.67 2.97 -11.51
C GLY A 185 -0.99 4.27 -11.96
N VAL A 186 -0.20 4.86 -11.07
CA VAL A 186 0.63 6.02 -11.37
C VAL A 186 2.08 5.77 -10.94
N GLU A 187 3.00 6.07 -11.84
CA GLU A 187 4.43 6.12 -11.53
C GLU A 187 4.83 7.58 -11.28
N PRO A 188 5.30 7.95 -10.08
CA PRO A 188 5.79 9.29 -9.82
C PRO A 188 7.06 9.57 -10.62
N ASN A 189 7.16 10.75 -11.23
CA ASN A 189 8.40 11.20 -11.85
C ASN A 189 9.29 11.82 -10.77
N TRP A 190 10.04 10.98 -10.06
CA TRP A 190 10.96 11.44 -9.00
C TRP A 190 12.11 12.28 -9.57
N GLN A 191 12.32 13.44 -8.97
CA GLN A 191 13.51 14.25 -9.20
C GLN A 191 14.71 13.60 -8.49
N ALA A 192 15.91 13.75 -9.07
CA ALA A 192 17.15 13.24 -8.47
C ALA A 192 17.63 14.12 -7.30
N GLN A 193 16.75 14.35 -6.33
CA GLN A 193 16.95 15.16 -5.14
C GLN A 193 16.21 14.50 -3.97
N ASP A 194 16.79 14.53 -2.78
CA ASP A 194 16.15 14.01 -1.57
C ASP A 194 15.00 14.91 -1.11
N TRP A 195 14.01 14.28 -0.46
CA TRP A 195 12.89 14.96 0.21
C TRP A 195 12.08 15.95 -0.64
N THR A 196 12.04 15.73 -1.95
CA THR A 196 11.27 16.57 -2.88
C THR A 196 9.93 15.92 -3.22
N VAL A 197 8.84 16.69 -3.13
CA VAL A 197 7.49 16.25 -3.52
C VAL A 197 7.43 16.06 -5.05
N PRO A 198 7.13 14.84 -5.56
CA PRO A 198 6.88 14.65 -6.98
C PRO A 198 5.54 15.26 -7.37
N THR A 199 5.53 16.15 -8.37
CA THR A 199 4.30 16.83 -8.83
C THR A 199 3.80 16.36 -10.19
N THR A 200 4.52 15.45 -10.84
CA THR A 200 4.14 14.88 -12.14
C THR A 200 4.23 13.36 -12.09
N PHE A 201 3.35 12.71 -12.86
CA PHE A 201 3.15 11.27 -12.82
C PHE A 201 2.93 10.73 -14.21
N THR A 202 3.41 9.51 -14.45
CA THR A 202 3.07 8.73 -15.64
C THR A 202 1.93 7.79 -15.29
N GLU A 203 0.78 7.93 -15.95
CA GLU A 203 -0.35 7.03 -15.77
C GLU A 203 -0.13 5.72 -16.53
N LEU A 204 -0.30 4.60 -15.82
CA LEU A 204 -0.19 3.26 -16.36
C LEU A 204 -1.60 2.67 -16.46
N ARG A 205 -2.19 2.69 -17.66
CA ARG A 205 -3.59 2.30 -17.88
C ARG A 205 -3.71 0.98 -18.63
N PRO A 206 -4.73 0.15 -18.33
CA PRO A 206 -5.12 -0.91 -19.25
C PRO A 206 -5.64 -0.30 -20.56
N ASP A 207 -5.40 -0.97 -21.67
CA ASP A 207 -5.92 -0.56 -22.97
C ASP A 207 -6.54 -1.74 -23.74
N LYS A 208 -7.10 -1.48 -24.93
CA LYS A 208 -7.77 -2.52 -25.73
C LYS A 208 -6.85 -3.68 -26.14
N ASN A 209 -5.55 -3.42 -26.26
CA ASN A 209 -4.52 -4.39 -26.64
C ASN A 209 -3.89 -5.05 -25.41
N SER A 210 -3.92 -4.38 -24.26
CA SER A 210 -3.45 -4.87 -22.96
C SER A 210 -4.50 -4.64 -21.86
N PRO A 211 -5.65 -5.34 -21.90
CA PRO A 211 -6.76 -5.10 -20.98
C PRO A 211 -6.51 -5.62 -19.56
N ALA A 212 -5.51 -6.50 -19.38
CA ALA A 212 -4.97 -6.90 -18.08
C ALA A 212 -3.70 -6.12 -17.68
N GLY A 213 -3.31 -5.11 -18.46
CA GLY A 213 -2.21 -4.19 -18.15
C GLY A 213 -2.60 -3.17 -17.08
N GLY A 214 -1.90 -2.04 -17.04
CA GLY A 214 -2.10 -1.00 -16.03
C GLY A 214 -0.97 -0.98 -15.01
N ALA A 215 -1.30 -0.89 -13.73
CA ALA A 215 -0.31 -0.94 -12.65
C ALA A 215 0.57 -2.20 -12.78
N GLU A 216 1.88 -2.03 -12.73
CA GLU A 216 2.87 -3.11 -12.79
C GLU A 216 3.38 -3.46 -11.39
N ARG A 217 3.29 -2.51 -10.45
CA ARG A 217 3.71 -2.63 -9.05
C ARG A 217 2.59 -2.20 -8.11
N GLU A 218 2.53 -2.80 -6.93
CA GLU A 218 1.48 -2.49 -5.94
C GLU A 218 1.50 -1.01 -5.53
N TYR A 219 2.68 -0.43 -5.30
CA TYR A 219 2.76 0.97 -4.87
C TYR A 219 2.14 1.92 -5.89
N GLN A 220 2.18 1.61 -7.18
CA GLN A 220 1.64 2.47 -8.24
C GLN A 220 0.12 2.63 -8.10
N LEU A 221 -0.55 1.60 -7.57
CA LEU A 221 -1.97 1.67 -7.24
C LEU A 221 -2.20 2.58 -6.02
N CYS A 222 -1.45 2.38 -4.94
CA CYS A 222 -1.59 3.14 -3.69
C CYS A 222 -1.30 4.63 -3.90
N LEU A 223 -0.24 4.96 -4.66
CA LEU A 223 0.19 6.33 -4.90
C LEU A 223 -0.81 7.14 -5.74
N LYS A 224 -1.82 6.51 -6.37
CA LYS A 224 -2.94 7.26 -6.97
C LYS A 224 -3.62 8.16 -5.93
N CYS A 225 -3.89 7.63 -4.74
CA CYS A 225 -4.62 8.37 -3.71
C CYS A 225 -3.71 8.97 -2.64
N HIS A 226 -2.57 8.33 -2.40
CA HIS A 226 -1.62 8.62 -1.31
C HIS A 226 -0.42 9.49 -1.73
N SER A 227 -0.48 10.13 -2.89
CA SER A 227 0.55 11.08 -3.33
C SER A 227 -0.08 12.36 -3.83
N TYR A 228 0.73 13.35 -4.18
CA TYR A 228 0.33 14.56 -4.89
C TYR A 228 -0.69 14.31 -6.02
N TYR A 229 -0.64 13.15 -6.69
CA TYR A 229 -1.64 12.76 -7.69
C TYR A 229 -3.08 12.84 -7.17
N GLY A 230 -3.42 12.22 -6.05
CA GLY A 230 -4.76 12.29 -5.45
C GLY A 230 -4.87 13.36 -4.35
N LEU A 231 -3.74 13.74 -3.76
CA LEU A 231 -3.68 14.76 -2.71
C LEU A 231 -3.96 16.16 -3.26
N GLY A 232 -3.37 16.49 -4.41
CA GLY A 232 -3.48 17.80 -5.08
C GLY A 232 -2.59 18.89 -4.47
N SER A 233 -2.36 19.95 -5.25
CA SER A 233 -1.44 21.05 -4.91
C SER A 233 -1.90 21.93 -3.75
N ALA A 234 -3.20 22.15 -3.61
CA ALA A 234 -3.76 22.99 -2.56
C ALA A 234 -3.56 22.40 -1.15
N GLU A 235 -3.51 21.07 -1.09
CA GLU A 235 -3.43 20.33 0.16
C GLU A 235 -2.00 19.90 0.50
N ASN A 236 -1.09 19.86 -0.48
CA ASN A 236 0.26 19.31 -0.31
C ASN A 236 1.31 20.43 -0.23
N THR A 237 1.80 20.67 0.99
CA THR A 237 2.87 21.64 1.22
C THR A 237 4.18 21.16 0.61
N GLY A 238 5.14 22.08 0.39
CA GLY A 238 6.49 21.68 -0.06
C GLY A 238 7.22 20.69 0.86
N THR A 239 6.71 20.46 2.08
CA THR A 239 7.26 19.48 3.03
C THR A 239 6.58 18.11 2.97
N GLY A 240 5.65 17.90 2.03
CA GLY A 240 4.90 16.64 1.90
C GLY A 240 3.89 16.39 3.02
N VAL A 241 3.60 17.37 3.88
CA VAL A 241 2.57 17.27 4.92
C VAL A 241 1.32 17.97 4.41
N THR A 242 0.17 17.33 4.55
CA THR A 242 -1.09 17.88 4.07
C THR A 242 -1.95 18.53 5.14
N THR A 243 -2.89 19.37 4.70
CA THR A 243 -3.96 19.93 5.53
C THR A 243 -5.08 18.92 5.84
N ILE A 244 -5.03 17.73 5.25
CA ILE A 244 -6.05 16.68 5.41
C ILE A 244 -5.71 15.83 6.62
N THR A 245 -6.62 15.78 7.59
CA THR A 245 -6.51 14.85 8.71
C THR A 245 -7.24 13.55 8.40
N GLY A 246 -6.51 12.43 8.37
CA GLY A 246 -7.09 11.11 8.13
C GLY A 246 -7.87 10.55 9.34
N PRO A 247 -8.56 9.41 9.19
CA PRO A 247 -9.31 8.76 10.28
C PRO A 247 -8.47 8.42 11.52
N SER A 248 -7.16 8.30 11.36
CA SER A 248 -6.19 8.12 12.44
C SER A 248 -5.93 9.38 13.28
N GLY A 249 -6.57 10.53 12.96
CA GLY A 249 -6.42 11.79 13.68
C GLY A 249 -5.07 12.46 13.45
N VAL A 250 -4.39 12.14 12.35
CA VAL A 250 -3.08 12.68 11.97
C VAL A 250 -3.17 13.20 10.54
N SER A 251 -2.47 14.31 10.25
CA SER A 251 -2.32 14.81 8.89
C SER A 251 -1.78 13.71 7.97
N LEU A 252 -2.42 13.55 6.81
CA LEU A 252 -1.88 12.72 5.74
C LEU A 252 -0.60 13.36 5.22
N THR A 253 0.31 12.53 4.77
CA THR A 253 1.57 12.93 4.14
C THR A 253 1.61 12.42 2.71
N ASP A 254 2.55 12.90 1.90
CA ASP A 254 2.76 12.43 0.54
C ASP A 254 3.67 11.19 0.52
N GLN A 255 3.09 10.03 0.25
CA GLN A 255 3.84 8.78 0.22
C GLN A 255 4.81 8.70 -0.97
N ALA A 256 4.58 9.41 -2.07
CA ALA A 256 5.54 9.45 -3.18
C ALA A 256 6.80 10.24 -2.80
N LEU A 257 6.68 11.31 -2.00
CA LEU A 257 7.83 11.97 -1.39
C LEU A 257 8.58 10.98 -0.49
N GLU A 258 7.87 10.32 0.43
CA GLU A 258 8.48 9.47 1.46
C GLU A 258 9.19 8.25 0.86
N PHE A 259 8.59 7.62 -0.15
CA PHE A 259 9.16 6.46 -0.84
C PHE A 259 10.08 6.80 -2.01
N SER A 260 10.44 8.07 -2.22
CA SER A 260 11.39 8.46 -3.25
C SER A 260 12.68 7.63 -3.17
N PRO A 261 13.13 7.00 -4.27
CA PRO A 261 14.43 6.32 -4.33
C PRO A 261 15.63 7.22 -4.02
N TYR A 262 15.45 8.54 -4.11
CA TYR A 262 16.49 9.55 -3.85
C TYR A 262 16.56 10.00 -2.40
N ASN A 263 15.63 9.57 -1.54
CA ASN A 263 15.76 9.74 -0.09
C ASN A 263 16.94 8.90 0.44
N TYR A 264 17.66 9.41 1.44
CA TYR A 264 18.88 8.78 1.97
C TYR A 264 18.61 7.48 2.70
N SER A 265 17.39 7.29 3.21
CA SER A 265 16.94 5.98 3.66
C SER A 265 15.46 5.75 3.39
N GLY A 266 15.07 4.49 3.41
CA GLY A 266 13.68 4.09 3.33
C GLY A 266 13.50 2.59 3.33
N HIS A 267 12.31 2.17 3.74
CA HIS A 267 11.85 0.82 3.52
C HIS A 267 11.74 0.56 2.00
N PRO A 268 12.09 -0.65 1.54
CA PRO A 268 12.30 -0.92 0.12
C PRO A 268 10.99 -1.18 -0.64
N VAL A 269 10.08 -0.21 -0.73
CA VAL A 269 8.84 -0.34 -1.51
C VAL A 269 9.08 -0.11 -3.01
N THR A 270 9.73 1.00 -3.35
CA THR A 270 9.97 1.42 -4.75
C THR A 270 11.29 0.92 -5.31
N VAL A 271 12.29 0.70 -4.43
CA VAL A 271 13.63 0.25 -4.78
C VAL A 271 14.20 -0.59 -3.65
N ALA A 272 14.96 -1.63 -4.01
CA ALA A 272 15.72 -2.42 -3.05
C ALA A 272 16.72 -1.53 -2.28
N ALA A 273 16.92 -1.80 -0.99
CA ALA A 273 17.71 -0.93 -0.12
C ALA A 273 19.17 -0.77 -0.59
N ASP A 274 19.78 -1.84 -1.10
CA ASP A 274 21.17 -1.82 -1.60
C ASP A 274 21.31 -1.01 -2.90
N ASN A 275 20.23 -0.92 -3.68
CA ASN A 275 20.18 -0.25 -4.97
C ASN A 275 19.63 1.19 -4.88
N ARG A 276 19.26 1.66 -3.69
CA ARG A 276 18.69 3.00 -3.46
C ARG A 276 19.67 4.09 -3.90
N PRO A 277 19.37 4.88 -4.94
CA PRO A 277 20.29 5.89 -5.45
C PRO A 277 20.69 6.93 -4.41
N GLY A 278 19.72 7.47 -3.67
CA GLY A 278 19.94 8.50 -2.65
C GLY A 278 20.72 8.04 -1.42
N GLY A 279 20.81 6.73 -1.16
CA GLY A 279 21.50 6.24 0.02
C GLY A 279 23.00 6.53 0.00
N TYR A 280 23.57 6.92 1.13
CA TYR A 280 25.03 7.02 1.25
C TYR A 280 25.70 5.65 1.38
N ALA A 281 26.93 5.53 0.90
CA ALA A 281 27.75 4.35 1.15
C ALA A 281 28.07 4.22 2.65
N PRO A 282 28.16 2.99 3.20
CA PRO A 282 27.85 1.72 2.56
C PRO A 282 26.34 1.49 2.44
N LYS A 283 25.88 1.08 1.25
CA LYS A 283 24.45 0.79 0.99
C LYS A 283 24.04 -0.58 1.48
N ALA A 284 24.90 -1.58 1.26
CA ALA A 284 24.69 -2.97 1.60
C ALA A 284 24.16 -3.15 3.04
N LEU A 285 23.01 -3.79 3.17
CA LEU A 285 22.48 -4.23 4.45
C LEU A 285 23.22 -5.49 4.91
N ILE A 286 24.33 -5.31 5.63
CA ILE A 286 25.11 -6.40 6.22
C ILE A 286 24.59 -6.78 7.61
N ASP A 287 24.76 -8.02 8.05
CA ASP A 287 24.44 -8.39 9.44
C ASP A 287 25.34 -7.71 10.45
N SER A 288 24.84 -7.60 11.69
CA SER A 288 25.67 -7.17 12.82
C SER A 288 26.52 -8.33 13.31
N SER A 289 27.64 -8.03 13.96
CA SER A 289 28.39 -9.03 14.74
C SER A 289 27.57 -9.68 15.87
N TYR A 290 26.42 -9.10 16.22
CA TYR A 290 25.48 -9.62 17.20
C TYR A 290 24.41 -10.57 16.60
N GLY A 291 24.33 -10.69 15.27
CA GLY A 291 23.40 -11.58 14.57
C GLY A 291 22.57 -10.91 13.47
N SER A 292 21.73 -11.72 12.83
CA SER A 292 20.79 -11.29 11.79
C SER A 292 19.74 -10.33 12.32
N ARG A 293 19.46 -9.29 11.53
CA ARG A 293 18.58 -8.17 11.92
C ARG A 293 17.21 -8.23 11.26
N LEU A 294 16.99 -9.22 10.39
CA LEU A 294 15.73 -9.48 9.71
C LEU A 294 15.22 -10.88 10.06
N LYS A 295 13.90 -11.03 10.16
CA LYS A 295 13.22 -12.30 10.37
C LYS A 295 12.91 -12.95 9.02
N PRO A 296 12.76 -14.29 8.95
CA PRO A 296 12.13 -14.92 7.81
C PRO A 296 10.78 -14.27 7.45
N PRO A 297 10.45 -14.11 6.16
CA PRO A 297 11.24 -14.49 4.98
C PRO A 297 12.30 -13.46 4.53
N TRP A 298 12.41 -12.32 5.22
CA TRP A 298 13.29 -11.20 4.87
C TRP A 298 14.78 -11.43 5.13
N ASP A 299 15.16 -12.53 5.77
CA ASP A 299 16.54 -12.88 6.11
C ASP A 299 17.32 -13.55 4.97
N THR A 300 16.65 -13.87 3.85
CA THR A 300 17.24 -14.61 2.73
C THR A 300 17.89 -13.72 1.67
N HIS A 301 17.29 -12.58 1.34
CA HIS A 301 17.77 -11.65 0.29
C HIS A 301 17.86 -10.21 0.81
N VAL A 302 18.50 -10.10 1.98
CA VAL A 302 18.69 -8.86 2.72
C VAL A 302 19.26 -7.77 1.80
N GLY A 303 18.57 -6.63 1.73
CA GLY A 303 19.00 -5.49 0.92
C GLY A 303 18.60 -5.52 -0.56
N GLN A 304 18.30 -6.71 -1.11
CA GLN A 304 18.00 -6.91 -2.54
C GLN A 304 16.51 -7.03 -2.84
N GLN A 305 15.74 -7.47 -1.86
CA GLN A 305 14.29 -7.60 -1.95
C GLN A 305 13.55 -6.26 -1.76
N THR A 306 12.35 -6.20 -2.30
CA THR A 306 11.38 -5.12 -2.06
C THR A 306 10.20 -5.63 -1.24
N MET A 307 9.45 -4.70 -0.66
CA MET A 307 8.25 -4.95 0.11
C MET A 307 7.03 -4.33 -0.53
N TYR A 308 5.88 -4.82 -0.10
CA TYR A 308 4.55 -4.36 -0.48
C TYR A 308 4.02 -3.41 0.57
N CYS A 309 3.23 -2.41 0.17
CA CYS A 309 2.47 -1.59 1.11
C CYS A 309 1.61 -2.51 2.00
N SER A 310 1.08 -3.60 1.43
CA SER A 310 0.30 -4.61 2.13
C SER A 310 1.10 -5.53 3.08
N ASP A 311 2.44 -5.48 3.07
CA ASP A 311 3.26 -6.15 4.09
C ASP A 311 3.23 -5.42 5.44
N CYS A 312 2.85 -4.13 5.44
CA CYS A 312 2.74 -3.27 6.61
C CYS A 312 1.29 -2.86 6.90
N HIS A 313 0.49 -2.67 5.85
CA HIS A 313 -0.90 -2.23 5.94
C HIS A 313 -1.88 -3.35 5.61
N GLY A 314 -2.78 -3.64 6.52
CA GLY A 314 -3.75 -4.71 6.39
C GLY A 314 -4.70 -4.73 7.56
N GLU A 315 -5.42 -5.83 7.68
CA GLU A 315 -6.28 -6.10 8.82
C GLU A 315 -5.50 -6.46 10.08
N ASP A 316 -6.17 -6.34 11.22
CA ASP A 316 -5.66 -6.58 12.56
C ASP A 316 -5.49 -8.08 12.91
N ALA A 317 -6.04 -8.99 12.11
CA ALA A 317 -5.85 -10.42 12.27
C ALA A 317 -5.23 -11.00 11.01
N ALA A 318 -4.41 -12.06 11.13
CA ALA A 318 -3.96 -12.79 9.96
C ALA A 318 -5.10 -13.68 9.44
N THR A 319 -6.03 -13.12 8.66
CA THR A 319 -7.10 -13.88 8.01
C THR A 319 -6.75 -14.21 6.55
N GLU A 320 -7.68 -14.87 5.87
CA GLU A 320 -7.54 -15.14 4.44
C GLU A 320 -7.73 -13.90 3.55
N ILE A 321 -8.20 -12.77 4.10
CA ILE A 321 -8.46 -11.54 3.35
C ILE A 321 -7.26 -10.60 3.46
N LYS A 322 -6.38 -10.66 2.45
CA LYS A 322 -5.16 -9.86 2.42
C LYS A 322 -5.40 -8.48 1.79
N GLY A 323 -4.63 -7.49 2.24
CA GLY A 323 -4.62 -6.14 1.70
C GLY A 323 -5.29 -5.11 2.61
N PRO A 324 -5.09 -3.82 2.34
CA PRO A 324 -5.49 -2.74 3.23
C PRO A 324 -6.96 -2.39 3.05
N HIS A 325 -7.89 -3.21 3.56
CA HIS A 325 -9.33 -2.92 3.47
C HIS A 325 -9.80 -2.16 4.72
N GLY A 326 -9.67 -2.80 5.89
CA GLY A 326 -9.96 -2.19 7.18
C GLY A 326 -9.37 -2.96 8.36
N SER A 327 -9.16 -2.25 9.47
CA SER A 327 -8.50 -2.70 10.68
C SER A 327 -8.93 -1.86 11.88
N ASP A 328 -8.92 -2.45 13.07
CA ASP A 328 -9.06 -1.69 14.32
C ASP A 328 -7.71 -1.14 14.84
N ALA A 329 -6.60 -1.57 14.24
CA ALA A 329 -5.29 -0.98 14.48
C ALA A 329 -5.14 0.34 13.74
N LYS A 330 -4.67 1.37 14.47
CA LYS A 330 -4.43 2.72 13.93
C LYS A 330 -3.52 2.65 12.70
N PHE A 331 -3.83 3.43 11.67
CA PHE A 331 -3.16 3.41 10.36
C PHE A 331 -3.29 2.11 9.56
N MET A 332 -4.25 1.25 9.92
CA MET A 332 -4.41 -0.08 9.33
C MET A 332 -3.13 -0.91 9.38
N LEU A 333 -2.41 -0.88 10.51
CA LEU A 333 -1.22 -1.70 10.67
C LEU A 333 -1.62 -3.16 10.79
N VAL A 334 -0.97 -4.00 9.97
CA VAL A 334 -1.29 -5.42 9.85
C VAL A 334 -1.03 -6.19 11.15
N ASP A 335 -1.77 -7.29 11.37
CA ASP A 335 -1.67 -8.18 12.53
C ASP A 335 -1.90 -7.48 13.88
N GLY A 336 -2.63 -6.36 13.87
CA GLY A 336 -2.98 -5.62 15.09
C GLY A 336 -1.79 -4.87 15.68
N ARG A 337 -0.73 -4.71 14.88
CA ARG A 337 0.51 -4.05 15.31
C ARG A 337 0.29 -2.56 15.51
N THR A 338 1.19 -1.96 16.26
CA THR A 338 1.10 -0.59 16.74
C THR A 338 2.41 0.15 16.53
N TRP A 339 2.29 1.45 16.25
CA TRP A 339 3.40 2.39 16.18
C TRP A 339 2.85 3.83 16.25
N PRO A 340 3.54 4.78 16.91
CA PRO A 340 4.72 4.59 17.77
C PRO A 340 4.35 4.24 19.22
N GLU A 341 3.07 4.19 19.54
CA GLU A 341 2.56 3.92 20.88
C GLU A 341 2.33 2.41 21.08
N ALA A 342 2.65 1.92 22.27
CA ALA A 342 2.29 0.59 22.73
C ALA A 342 0.79 0.54 23.06
N PRO A 343 0.13 -0.61 22.83
CA PRO A 343 -1.24 -0.78 23.26
C PRO A 343 -1.31 -0.84 24.80
N SER A 344 -2.50 -0.58 25.36
CA SER A 344 -2.73 -0.59 26.81
C SER A 344 -2.36 -1.93 27.47
N VAL A 345 -2.54 -3.05 26.76
CA VAL A 345 -2.13 -4.39 27.21
C VAL A 345 -0.62 -4.53 27.41
N CYS A 346 0.18 -3.69 26.74
CA CYS A 346 1.62 -3.58 26.91
C CYS A 346 2.03 -2.42 27.84
N GLY A 347 1.09 -1.82 28.58
CA GLY A 347 1.34 -0.69 29.49
C GLY A 347 1.09 0.70 28.89
N GLY A 348 0.85 0.80 27.57
CA GLY A 348 0.62 2.08 26.90
C GLY A 348 1.88 2.95 26.75
N GLY A 349 1.72 4.16 26.23
CA GLY A 349 2.84 5.11 26.03
C GLY A 349 3.65 4.81 24.78
N LEU A 350 4.78 5.52 24.58
CA LEU A 350 5.65 5.31 23.42
C LEU A 350 6.58 4.13 23.63
N TRP A 351 6.77 3.32 22.59
CA TRP A 351 7.74 2.23 22.61
C TRP A 351 9.16 2.74 22.89
N THR A 352 9.82 2.11 23.86
CA THR A 352 11.21 2.34 24.25
C THR A 352 12.04 1.06 24.10
N LEU A 353 13.36 1.20 24.18
CA LEU A 353 14.25 0.04 24.29
C LEU A 353 14.05 -0.71 25.62
N SER A 354 13.64 -0.04 26.70
CA SER A 354 13.34 -0.71 27.97
C SER A 354 12.22 -1.73 27.80
N ASP A 355 11.15 -1.37 27.09
CA ASP A 355 10.02 -2.27 26.84
C ASP A 355 10.45 -3.52 26.06
N ILE A 356 11.43 -3.38 25.17
CA ILE A 356 11.99 -4.50 24.41
C ILE A 356 12.85 -5.40 25.31
N ALA A 357 13.64 -4.81 26.20
CA ALA A 357 14.58 -5.54 27.05
C ALA A 357 13.92 -6.21 28.27
N SER A 358 12.78 -5.71 28.75
CA SER A 358 12.13 -6.17 29.98
C SER A 358 10.84 -6.96 29.77
N SER A 359 10.38 -7.10 28.53
CA SER A 359 9.10 -7.74 28.21
C SER A 359 9.17 -8.50 26.88
N THR A 360 8.17 -9.33 26.61
CA THR A 360 7.94 -9.98 25.31
C THR A 360 6.77 -9.35 24.54
N CYS A 361 5.99 -8.44 25.14
CA CYS A 361 4.79 -7.85 24.54
C CYS A 361 5.06 -7.18 23.18
N TRP A 362 6.26 -6.60 23.02
CA TRP A 362 6.68 -5.98 21.76
C TRP A 362 6.75 -6.96 20.59
N GLN A 363 6.95 -8.26 20.82
CA GLN A 363 7.16 -9.24 19.74
C GLN A 363 5.92 -9.32 18.83
N ASP A 364 4.75 -9.27 19.44
CA ASP A 364 3.46 -9.38 18.76
C ASP A 364 2.87 -8.01 18.41
N HIS A 365 3.17 -6.96 19.19
CA HIS A 365 2.49 -5.66 19.06
C HIS A 365 3.31 -4.54 18.41
N LEU A 366 4.64 -4.54 18.47
CA LEU A 366 5.44 -3.47 17.86
C LEU A 366 5.54 -3.71 16.34
N LEU A 367 5.20 -2.71 15.52
CA LEU A 367 5.28 -2.81 14.05
C LEU A 367 6.64 -3.30 13.56
N CYS A 368 7.73 -2.71 14.07
CA CYS A 368 9.09 -3.03 13.66
C CYS A 368 9.43 -4.52 13.87
N ALA A 369 8.87 -5.15 14.89
CA ALA A 369 9.12 -6.55 15.23
C ALA A 369 8.50 -7.54 14.23
N LYS A 370 7.66 -7.08 13.29
CA LYS A 370 7.16 -7.93 12.19
C LYS A 370 8.29 -8.45 11.32
N CYS A 371 9.23 -7.56 11.00
CA CYS A 371 10.31 -7.84 10.05
C CYS A 371 11.69 -7.82 10.69
N HIS A 372 11.88 -7.09 11.80
CA HIS A 372 13.18 -6.95 12.45
C HIS A 372 13.34 -7.87 13.64
N VAL A 373 14.55 -8.40 13.78
CA VAL A 373 15.03 -8.96 15.05
C VAL A 373 15.62 -7.80 15.85
N LEU A 374 14.90 -7.37 16.88
CA LEU A 374 15.32 -6.22 17.70
C LEU A 374 16.20 -6.65 18.89
N TYR A 375 15.92 -7.83 19.45
CA TYR A 375 16.56 -8.34 20.67
C TYR A 375 16.69 -9.87 20.62
N ASN A 376 17.89 -10.37 20.91
CA ASN A 376 18.20 -11.79 21.09
C ASN A 376 19.29 -11.92 22.16
N ASN A 377 18.89 -12.14 23.42
CA ASN A 377 19.78 -12.08 24.59
C ASN A 377 20.62 -10.78 24.66
N GLY A 378 20.08 -9.69 24.09
CA GLY A 378 20.74 -8.41 23.89
C GLY A 378 20.32 -7.74 22.57
N PHE A 379 20.53 -6.43 22.46
CA PHE A 379 20.24 -5.70 21.22
C PHE A 379 21.27 -5.99 20.11
N LEU A 380 20.79 -5.96 18.86
CA LEU A 380 21.56 -6.34 17.66
C LEU A 380 22.25 -5.17 16.94
N ASN A 381 22.56 -4.10 17.68
CA ASN A 381 23.48 -3.07 17.26
C ASN A 381 24.08 -2.40 18.50
N ASN A 382 25.26 -1.80 18.32
CA ASN A 382 26.01 -1.26 19.45
C ASN A 382 25.35 -0.02 20.09
N VAL A 383 24.55 0.76 19.35
CA VAL A 383 23.84 1.94 19.88
C VAL A 383 22.74 1.53 20.86
N HIS A 384 21.88 0.60 20.47
CA HIS A 384 20.76 0.16 21.31
C HIS A 384 21.21 -0.61 22.56
N ARG A 385 22.44 -1.15 22.56
CA ARG A 385 23.05 -1.77 23.76
C ARG A 385 23.46 -0.77 24.83
N VAL A 386 23.50 0.53 24.52
CA VAL A 386 23.89 1.56 25.48
C VAL A 386 22.73 1.85 26.43
N GLY A 387 22.88 1.46 27.69
CA GLY A 387 21.84 1.61 28.73
C GLY A 387 21.30 3.03 28.90
N PHE A 388 22.08 4.08 28.57
CA PHE A 388 21.63 5.48 28.63
C PHE A 388 20.53 5.83 27.61
N HIS A 389 20.29 4.99 26.59
CA HIS A 389 19.20 5.17 25.64
C HIS A 389 17.96 4.34 25.96
N HIS A 390 18.01 3.47 26.99
CA HIS A 390 16.95 2.50 27.23
C HIS A 390 15.57 3.14 27.51
N GLY A 391 15.54 4.25 28.25
CA GLY A 391 14.30 4.98 28.56
C GLY A 391 13.88 5.98 27.49
N THR A 392 14.62 6.10 26.38
CA THR A 392 14.32 7.05 25.32
C THR A 392 13.33 6.42 24.34
N PRO A 393 12.18 7.06 24.05
CA PRO A 393 11.26 6.60 23.03
C PRO A 393 11.92 6.48 21.66
N CYS A 394 11.59 5.44 20.90
CA CYS A 394 12.14 5.22 19.55
C CYS A 394 11.96 6.45 18.65
N VAL A 395 10.82 7.13 18.76
CA VAL A 395 10.49 8.35 18.00
C VAL A 395 11.26 9.62 18.41
N SER A 396 12.14 9.51 19.41
CA SER A 396 13.11 10.57 19.72
C SER A 396 14.25 10.63 18.70
N CYS A 397 14.51 9.50 18.03
CA CYS A 397 15.58 9.35 17.04
C CYS A 397 15.03 8.94 15.67
N HIS A 398 14.01 8.08 15.64
CA HIS A 398 13.41 7.57 14.41
C HIS A 398 12.11 8.30 14.06
N MET A 399 11.81 8.45 12.78
CA MET A 399 10.58 9.11 12.33
C MET A 399 9.31 8.35 12.70
N ALA A 400 8.23 9.11 12.94
CA ALA A 400 6.93 8.53 13.28
C ALA A 400 6.21 7.92 12.05
N VAL A 401 6.57 8.34 10.84
CA VAL A 401 6.06 7.77 9.57
C VAL A 401 7.21 6.99 8.91
N PRO A 402 7.38 5.69 9.20
CA PRO A 402 8.61 4.96 8.87
C PRO A 402 8.57 4.46 7.41
N HIS A 403 8.40 5.37 6.45
CA HIS A 403 8.44 5.04 5.02
C HIS A 403 9.85 5.27 4.47
N GLY A 404 10.26 6.53 4.35
CA GLY A 404 11.63 6.94 4.03
C GLY A 404 11.97 8.28 4.66
N SER A 405 13.25 8.62 4.67
CA SER A 405 13.78 9.83 5.32
C SER A 405 14.85 10.51 4.49
N HIS A 406 14.89 11.84 4.60
CA HIS A 406 15.99 12.70 4.17
C HIS A 406 17.27 12.49 4.98
N ALA A 407 17.22 11.75 6.10
CA ALA A 407 18.39 11.28 6.82
C ALA A 407 18.56 9.76 6.68
N SER A 408 19.77 9.25 6.89
CA SER A 408 20.03 7.80 6.91
C SER A 408 19.35 7.13 8.12
N ARG A 409 19.07 5.82 8.02
CA ARG A 409 18.53 4.97 9.11
C ARG A 409 17.17 5.41 9.66
N LEU A 410 16.34 6.02 8.82
CA LEU A 410 15.02 6.56 9.19
C LEU A 410 15.11 7.51 10.39
N ILE A 411 16.22 8.26 10.48
CA ILE A 411 16.40 9.27 11.50
C ILE A 411 15.48 10.45 11.23
N VAL A 412 15.02 11.09 12.30
CA VAL A 412 14.21 12.31 12.30
C VAL A 412 14.94 13.42 13.05
N TYR A 413 14.81 14.64 12.56
CA TYR A 413 15.35 15.84 13.20
C TYR A 413 14.26 16.68 13.88
N ARG A 414 14.69 17.52 14.82
CA ARG A 414 13.79 18.46 15.51
C ARG A 414 13.16 19.47 14.58
N SER A 415 13.86 19.82 13.49
CA SER A 415 13.37 20.70 12.44
C SER A 415 12.29 20.07 11.57
N ASP A 416 12.14 18.74 11.60
CA ASP A 416 11.14 18.07 10.79
C ASP A 416 9.73 18.40 11.30
N PRO A 417 8.77 18.65 10.40
CA PRO A 417 7.41 18.95 10.79
C PRO A 417 6.71 17.71 11.34
N ALA A 418 5.65 17.93 12.11
CA ALA A 418 4.68 16.86 12.37
C ALA A 418 4.01 16.46 11.03
N PRO A 419 3.72 15.16 10.80
CA PRO A 419 3.82 14.07 11.77
C PRO A 419 5.19 13.37 11.84
N TYR A 420 6.14 13.66 10.96
CA TYR A 420 7.45 12.99 10.93
C TYR A 420 8.15 13.08 12.29
N ASN A 421 8.25 14.30 12.83
CA ASN A 421 8.55 14.53 14.24
C ASN A 421 7.27 14.32 15.05
N TYR A 422 7.21 13.22 15.83
CA TYR A 422 6.00 12.85 16.54
C TYR A 422 5.50 13.99 17.45
N ASN A 423 4.23 14.39 17.27
CA ASN A 423 3.60 15.55 17.92
C ASN A 423 4.41 16.87 17.80
N GLY A 424 5.27 16.98 16.79
CA GLY A 424 6.13 18.14 16.52
C GLY A 424 7.22 18.42 17.55
N THR A 425 7.39 17.56 18.56
CA THR A 425 8.22 17.87 19.75
C THR A 425 9.05 16.71 20.26
N THR A 426 8.84 15.50 19.76
CA THR A 426 9.45 14.29 20.33
C THR A 426 10.88 14.08 19.84
N ALA A 427 11.18 14.38 18.58
CA ALA A 427 12.53 14.27 18.02
C ALA A 427 13.55 15.03 18.87
N LYS A 428 14.77 14.52 18.95
CA LYS A 428 15.86 15.09 19.77
C LYS A 428 17.12 15.38 18.99
N LEU A 429 17.23 14.91 17.75
CA LEU A 429 18.43 15.05 16.93
C LEU A 429 18.38 16.29 16.04
N ASP A 430 19.54 16.89 15.82
CA ASP A 430 19.76 17.99 14.86
C ASP A 430 20.75 17.59 13.77
N GLY A 431 21.33 16.39 13.84
CA GLY A 431 22.27 15.89 12.85
C GLY A 431 22.66 14.45 13.11
N PHE A 432 23.01 13.73 12.03
CA PHE A 432 23.40 12.33 12.06
C PHE A 432 24.51 12.04 11.05
N CYS A 433 25.43 11.15 11.45
CA CYS A 433 26.51 10.64 10.61
C CYS A 433 26.34 9.14 10.49
N LYS A 434 26.19 8.63 9.27
CA LYS A 434 26.15 7.20 9.02
C LYS A 434 27.53 6.58 9.30
N ALA A 435 27.52 5.48 10.06
CA ALA A 435 28.72 4.71 10.33
C ALA A 435 29.02 3.70 9.21
N SER A 436 30.28 3.25 9.14
CA SER A 436 30.77 2.27 8.16
C SER A 436 30.19 0.86 8.33
N SER A 437 29.63 0.54 9.50
CA SER A 437 29.01 -0.75 9.79
C SER A 437 27.92 -0.57 10.86
N PRO A 438 27.03 -1.55 11.05
CA PRO A 438 26.04 -1.50 12.13
C PRO A 438 26.64 -1.52 13.54
N ASP A 439 27.93 -1.84 13.68
CA ASP A 439 28.63 -2.00 14.96
C ASP A 439 29.61 -0.86 15.25
N SER A 440 29.77 0.10 14.32
CA SER A 440 30.78 1.15 14.40
C SER A 440 30.24 2.53 14.77
N TYR A 441 28.99 2.62 15.22
CA TYR A 441 28.44 3.89 15.72
C TYR A 441 29.10 4.31 17.04
N THR A 442 29.33 5.60 17.20
CA THR A 442 29.88 6.21 18.42
C THR A 442 29.02 7.40 18.83
N VAL A 443 29.30 7.99 19.99
CA VAL A 443 28.60 9.20 20.44
C VAL A 443 28.71 10.38 19.46
N ARG A 444 29.71 10.38 18.58
CA ARG A 444 29.92 11.39 17.53
C ARG A 444 29.05 11.19 16.29
N ASN A 445 28.28 10.11 16.21
CA ASN A 445 27.41 9.84 15.07
C ASN A 445 26.06 10.54 15.15
N CYS A 446 25.71 11.11 16.29
CA CYS A 446 24.46 11.84 16.48
C CYS A 446 24.76 13.17 17.16
N TYR A 447 24.08 14.22 16.71
CA TYR A 447 24.11 15.53 17.33
C TYR A 447 22.75 15.86 17.95
N SER A 448 22.76 16.33 19.20
CA SER A 448 21.57 16.77 19.91
C SER A 448 21.93 17.86 20.90
N PRO A 449 21.32 19.06 20.81
CA PRO A 449 21.51 20.10 21.81
C PRO A 449 20.54 19.95 23.01
N VAL A 450 19.65 18.97 22.99
CA VAL A 450 18.64 18.78 24.04
C VAL A 450 19.23 18.02 25.23
N SER A 451 19.05 18.53 26.44
CA SER A 451 19.43 17.79 27.66
C SER A 451 18.51 16.57 27.87
N PRO A 452 19.03 15.40 28.30
CA PRO A 452 20.42 15.13 28.68
C PRO A 452 21.33 14.69 27.51
N CYS A 453 20.79 14.53 26.30
CA CYS A 453 21.53 14.09 25.12
C CYS A 453 22.76 14.97 24.84
N SER A 454 22.64 16.29 24.99
CA SER A 454 23.72 17.25 24.76
C SER A 454 25.00 17.01 25.56
N ARG A 455 24.92 16.31 26.70
CA ARG A 455 26.10 15.94 27.49
C ARG A 455 26.99 14.91 26.81
N ARG A 456 26.41 14.07 25.93
CA ARG A 456 27.12 13.00 25.21
C ARG A 456 27.11 13.21 23.69
N HIS A 457 26.15 13.97 23.17
CA HIS A 457 25.89 14.22 21.75
C HIS A 457 25.91 15.72 21.38
N GLY A 458 26.49 16.59 22.23
CA GLY A 458 26.54 18.05 21.98
C GLY A 458 27.71 18.52 21.11
N TRP A 459 28.57 17.63 20.64
CA TRP A 459 29.71 17.98 19.80
C TRP A 459 29.25 18.17 18.35
N ASN A 460 29.13 19.42 17.94
CA ASN A 460 28.88 19.81 16.56
C ASN A 460 30.22 19.86 15.82
N ASN A 461 30.40 19.10 14.74
CA ASN A 461 31.24 19.57 13.66
C ASN A 461 30.31 19.86 12.48
N PRO A 462 29.86 21.12 12.30
CA PRO A 462 28.95 21.50 11.22
C PRO A 462 29.57 21.35 9.82
N GLY A 463 30.76 20.74 9.71
CA GLY A 463 31.49 20.53 8.46
C GLY A 463 32.00 19.10 8.23
N GLY A 464 31.50 18.09 8.96
CA GLY A 464 31.68 16.71 8.49
C GLY A 464 31.86 15.64 9.54
N CYS A 465 31.48 14.45 9.11
CA CYS A 465 31.75 13.17 9.75
C CYS A 465 33.26 12.92 9.94
N SER A 466 33.64 12.38 11.10
CA SER A 466 35.01 11.95 11.42
C SER A 466 35.50 10.81 10.52
N SER A 467 36.80 10.50 10.53
CA SER A 467 37.43 9.53 9.61
C SER A 467 36.86 8.10 9.59
N ASN A 468 36.09 7.71 10.62
CA ASN A 468 35.44 6.38 10.70
C ASN A 468 33.94 6.42 10.32
N GLN A 469 33.46 7.57 9.86
CA GLN A 469 32.08 7.86 9.50
C GLN A 469 32.03 8.21 8.01
N THR A 470 31.04 7.70 7.29
CA THR A 470 31.12 7.67 5.82
C THR A 470 30.42 8.84 5.14
N SER A 471 29.35 9.39 5.72
CA SER A 471 28.61 10.53 5.15
C SER A 471 27.79 11.25 6.22
N TYR A 472 27.79 12.60 6.15
CA TYR A 472 26.99 13.48 7.00
C TYR A 472 25.62 13.64 6.36
N ASP A 473 24.56 13.37 7.11
CA ASP A 473 23.20 13.70 6.71
C ASP A 473 22.92 15.11 7.25
N PRO A 474 22.95 16.16 6.40
CA PRO A 474 22.89 17.55 6.86
C PRO A 474 21.57 17.97 7.52
#